data_AF-A0A397UP42-F1
#
_entry.id   AF-A0A397UP42-F1
#
_cell.length_a   1.000
_cell.length_b   1.000
_cell.length_c   1.000
_cell.angle_alpha   90.00
_cell.angle_beta   90.00
_cell.angle_gamma   90.00
#
_symmetry.space_group_name_H-M   'P 1'
#
loop_
_entity.id
_entity.type
_entity.pdbx_description
1 polymer ?
#
loop_
_entity_poly.entity_id
_entity_poly.type
_entity_poly.pdbx_seq_one_letter_code
_entity_poly.pdbx_strand_id
1 'polypeptide(L)'
;MDFCCHCNCKRKVIGYPRKICRSNSLSNRPFPSCGNEDIDAFIEDTKPKEESKKEYCDYFLEWIPYSHIKLIKNDPIAEGNYSRVFIGEWKPLEQGDEVVDDKELIYIDIALKVLKESKNLGSECLK
;
A
#
# COMPACT_ATOMS: atom_id res chain seq x y z
N MET A 1 8.30 -4.27 -24.48
CA MET A 1 7.78 -2.91 -24.21
C MET A 1 7.41 -2.85 -22.74
N ASP A 2 8.30 -2.25 -21.94
CA ASP A 2 8.38 -2.34 -20.48
C ASP A 2 7.77 -1.13 -19.76
N PHE A 3 6.80 -0.47 -20.40
CA PHE A 3 6.19 0.77 -19.92
C PHE A 3 4.70 0.57 -19.65
N CYS A 4 4.17 1.23 -18.62
CA CYS A 4 2.72 1.30 -18.43
C CYS A 4 2.08 2.14 -19.54
N CYS A 5 1.08 1.59 -20.24
CA CYS A 5 0.47 2.21 -21.42
C CYS A 5 -0.25 3.55 -21.16
N HIS A 6 -0.57 3.86 -19.89
CA HIS A 6 -1.36 5.04 -19.54
C HIS A 6 -0.54 6.18 -18.93
N CYS A 7 0.52 5.87 -18.18
CA CYS A 7 1.40 6.88 -17.57
C CYS A 7 2.81 6.93 -18.19
N ASN A 8 3.13 6.04 -19.15
CA ASN A 8 4.44 5.84 -19.76
C ASN A 8 5.58 5.66 -18.72
N CYS A 9 5.24 5.20 -17.52
CA CYS A 9 6.22 5.00 -16.46
C CYS A 9 7.09 3.78 -16.78
N LYS A 10 8.37 3.89 -16.40
CA LYS A 10 9.36 2.82 -16.58
C LYS A 10 9.46 1.86 -15.40
N ARG A 11 8.60 2.03 -14.39
CA ARG A 11 8.68 1.27 -13.15
C ARG A 11 7.65 0.14 -13.12
N LYS A 12 8.15 -1.04 -12.77
CA LYS A 12 7.31 -2.18 -12.42
C LYS A 12 6.74 -1.96 -11.03
N VAL A 13 5.43 -2.12 -10.88
CA VAL A 13 4.79 -2.11 -9.56
C VAL A 13 5.07 -3.46 -8.90
N ILE A 14 5.59 -3.43 -7.68
CA ILE A 14 5.85 -4.64 -6.89
C ILE A 14 4.50 -5.33 -6.63
N GLY A 15 4.42 -6.62 -7.00
CA GLY A 15 3.27 -7.51 -6.77
C GLY A 15 2.10 -7.40 -7.75
N TYR A 16 2.21 -6.61 -8.82
CA TYR A 16 1.23 -6.64 -9.91
C TYR A 16 1.83 -7.32 -11.14
N PRO A 17 1.23 -8.43 -11.64
CA PRO A 17 1.77 -9.17 -12.79
C PRO A 17 1.63 -8.40 -14.12
N ARG A 18 0.69 -7.43 -14.19
CA ARG A 18 0.40 -6.67 -15.42
C ARG A 18 1.12 -5.32 -15.48
N LYS A 19 1.18 -4.75 -16.70
CA LYS A 19 1.78 -3.45 -17.07
C LYS A 19 0.94 -2.24 -16.58
N ILE A 20 0.45 -2.28 -15.35
CA ILE A 20 -0.32 -1.21 -14.73
C ILE A 20 0.60 -0.48 -13.75
N CYS A 21 0.58 0.86 -13.74
CA CYS A 21 1.31 1.66 -12.76
C CYS A 21 0.46 1.95 -11.52
N ARG A 22 1.10 2.08 -10.35
CA ARG A 22 0.41 2.15 -9.05
C ARG A 22 -0.56 3.32 -8.97
N SER A 23 -0.23 4.44 -9.63
CA SER A 23 -1.09 5.62 -9.75
C SER A 23 -2.44 5.36 -10.46
N ASN A 24 -2.48 4.48 -11.46
CA ASN A 24 -3.74 4.12 -12.15
C ASN A 24 -4.57 3.13 -11.34
N SER A 25 -3.93 2.35 -10.49
CA SER A 25 -4.63 1.43 -9.61
C SER A 25 -5.45 2.15 -8.54
N LEU A 26 -5.15 3.42 -8.24
CA LEU A 26 -5.84 4.16 -7.17
C LEU A 26 -7.30 4.49 -7.49
N SER A 27 -7.60 4.82 -8.75
CA SER A 27 -8.94 5.26 -9.16
C SER A 27 -10.01 4.15 -9.07
N ASN A 28 -9.59 2.89 -9.05
CA ASN A 28 -10.47 1.72 -9.00
C ASN A 28 -10.35 0.93 -7.68
N ARG A 29 -9.88 1.55 -6.59
CA ARG A 29 -9.74 0.82 -5.32
C ARG A 29 -11.09 0.61 -4.62
N PRO A 30 -11.32 -0.59 -4.04
CA PRO A 30 -12.50 -0.84 -3.20
C PRO A 30 -12.47 -0.05 -1.88
N PHE A 31 -11.30 0.41 -1.45
CA PHE A 31 -11.09 1.12 -0.19
C PHE A 31 -10.39 2.46 -0.46
N PRO A 32 -11.14 3.56 -0.66
CA PRO A 32 -10.56 4.87 -0.93
C PRO A 32 -10.03 5.57 0.33
N SER A 33 -10.44 5.13 1.52
CA SER A 33 -10.22 5.81 2.80
C SER A 33 -10.01 4.81 3.94
N CYS A 34 -9.25 5.22 4.96
CA CYS A 34 -9.07 4.48 6.21
C CYS A 34 -10.13 4.81 7.28
N GLY A 35 -11.00 5.80 7.03
CA GLY A 35 -12.00 6.29 7.96
C GLY A 35 -11.47 7.28 9.01
N ASN A 36 -10.21 7.74 8.88
CA ASN A 36 -9.62 8.78 9.69
C ASN A 36 -9.18 9.94 8.78
N GLU A 37 -9.82 11.10 8.97
CA GLU A 37 -9.67 12.27 8.09
C GLU A 37 -8.21 12.77 8.03
N ASP A 38 -7.50 12.79 9.15
CA ASP A 38 -6.11 13.25 9.21
C ASP A 38 -5.15 12.31 8.44
N ILE A 39 -5.32 10.99 8.60
CA ILE A 39 -4.52 9.99 7.88
C ILE A 39 -4.86 10.00 6.40
N ASP A 40 -6.14 10.13 6.05
CA ASP A 40 -6.58 10.19 4.66
C ASP A 40 -6.03 11.44 3.96
N ALA A 41 -6.07 12.60 4.62
CA ALA A 41 -5.47 13.84 4.13
C ALA A 41 -3.94 13.70 3.96
N PHE A 42 -3.25 13.14 4.95
CA PHE A 42 -1.81 12.89 4.86
C PHE A 42 -1.46 11.96 3.69
N ILE A 43 -2.22 10.89 3.48
CA ILE A 43 -2.04 9.99 2.34
C ILE A 43 -2.26 10.73 1.02
N GLU A 44 -3.30 11.55 0.91
CA GLU A 44 -3.58 12.36 -0.29
C GLU A 44 -2.44 13.33 -0.60
N ASP A 45 -1.88 14.01 0.42
CA ASP A 45 -0.77 14.94 0.27
C ASP A 45 0.51 14.27 -0.28
N THR A 46 0.67 12.96 -0.08
CA THR A 46 1.78 12.21 -0.68
C THR A 46 1.57 11.85 -2.15
N LYS A 47 0.35 11.94 -2.67
CA LYS A 47 0.05 11.54 -4.05
C LYS A 47 0.61 12.55 -5.05
N PRO A 48 1.17 12.08 -6.19
CA PRO A 48 1.64 12.98 -7.23
C PRO A 48 0.48 13.73 -7.87
N LYS A 49 0.64 15.05 -8.01
CA LYS A 49 -0.24 15.91 -8.81
C LYS A 49 -0.27 15.43 -10.26
N GLU A 50 -1.35 15.74 -10.97
CA GLU A 50 -1.57 15.24 -12.34
C GLU A 50 -0.42 15.55 -13.29
N GLU A 51 0.15 16.75 -13.18
CA GLU A 51 1.30 17.18 -13.98
C GLU A 51 2.56 16.34 -13.75
N SER A 52 2.75 15.77 -12.55
CA SER A 52 3.96 15.02 -12.17
C SER A 52 3.75 13.50 -12.16
N LYS A 53 2.53 13.02 -12.43
CA LYS A 53 2.19 11.58 -12.47
C LYS A 53 3.14 10.79 -13.36
N LYS A 54 3.60 11.31 -14.51
CA LYS A 54 4.50 10.60 -15.45
C LYS A 54 5.89 10.29 -14.86
N GLU A 55 6.37 11.09 -13.93
CA GLU A 55 7.70 10.96 -13.32
C GLU A 55 7.67 10.21 -11.98
N TYR A 56 6.55 10.35 -11.24
CA TYR A 56 6.43 9.89 -9.86
C TYR A 56 5.32 8.85 -9.63
N CYS A 57 5.15 7.91 -10.56
CA CYS A 57 4.05 6.93 -10.54
C CYS A 57 3.90 6.05 -9.28
N ASP A 58 4.93 5.92 -8.44
CA ASP A 58 4.95 4.97 -7.32
C ASP A 58 5.48 5.55 -5.99
N TYR A 59 5.62 6.89 -5.86
CA TYR A 59 6.22 7.55 -4.68
C TYR A 59 5.20 8.12 -3.69
N PHE A 60 4.13 7.39 -3.42
CA PHE A 60 3.09 7.86 -2.52
C PHE A 60 2.68 6.77 -1.54
N LEU A 61 2.06 7.18 -0.44
CA LEU A 61 1.55 6.29 0.57
C LEU A 61 0.20 5.71 0.16
N GLU A 62 -0.05 4.47 0.57
CA GLU A 62 -1.28 3.76 0.28
C GLU A 62 -1.84 3.16 1.56
N TRP A 63 -3.14 3.35 1.75
CA TRP A 63 -3.87 2.63 2.77
C TRP A 63 -4.12 1.18 2.34
N ILE A 64 -3.77 0.24 3.22
CA ILE A 64 -4.02 -1.19 3.05
C ILE A 64 -4.84 -1.67 4.24
N PRO A 65 -6.08 -2.14 4.05
CA PRO A 65 -6.88 -2.71 5.13
C PRO A 65 -6.17 -3.92 5.76
N TYR A 66 -6.17 -3.98 7.08
CA TYR A 66 -5.55 -5.10 7.81
C TYR A 66 -6.13 -6.46 7.42
N SER A 67 -7.42 -6.52 7.05
CA SER A 67 -8.08 -7.74 6.57
C SER A 67 -7.46 -8.35 5.31
N HIS A 68 -6.63 -7.61 4.58
CA HIS A 68 -5.94 -8.07 3.37
C HIS A 68 -4.52 -8.58 3.66
N ILE A 69 -4.10 -8.53 4.93
CA ILE A 69 -2.80 -8.99 5.39
C ILE A 69 -2.99 -10.31 6.11
N LYS A 70 -2.25 -11.32 5.68
CA LYS A 70 -2.17 -12.63 6.33
C LYS A 70 -0.86 -12.73 7.09
N LEU A 71 -0.91 -12.87 8.41
CA LEU A 71 0.30 -13.11 9.19
C LEU A 71 0.86 -14.51 8.90
N ILE A 72 2.17 -14.61 8.66
CA ILE A 72 2.86 -15.89 8.50
C ILE A 72 3.08 -16.54 9.88
N LYS A 73 3.28 -15.70 10.92
CA LYS A 73 3.42 -16.13 12.31
C LYS A 73 2.62 -15.20 13.21
N ASN A 74 1.99 -15.77 14.24
CA ASN A 74 1.21 -15.02 15.23
C ASN A 74 2.09 -14.33 16.28
N ASP A 75 3.32 -14.81 16.48
CA ASP A 75 4.28 -14.20 17.40
C ASP A 75 5.14 -13.13 16.69
N PRO A 76 5.47 -12.02 17.35
CA PRO A 76 6.32 -11.00 16.77
C PRO A 76 7.75 -11.52 16.55
N ILE A 77 8.35 -11.14 15.43
CA ILE A 77 9.77 -11.41 15.14
C ILE A 77 10.71 -10.44 15.87
N ALA A 78 10.19 -9.30 16.27
CA ALA A 78 10.90 -8.31 17.09
C ALA A 78 9.90 -7.56 17.96
N GLU A 79 10.30 -7.29 19.19
CA GLU A 79 9.52 -6.52 20.14
C GLU A 79 10.39 -5.40 20.72
N GLY A 80 9.86 -4.18 20.64
CA GLY A 80 10.42 -3.01 21.31
C GLY A 80 9.44 -2.45 22.33
N ASN A 81 9.87 -1.38 22.99
CA ASN A 81 9.07 -0.71 24.03
C ASN A 81 7.73 -0.18 23.47
N TYR A 82 7.72 0.30 22.23
CA TYR A 82 6.57 0.99 21.62
C TYR A 82 5.95 0.27 20.43
N SER A 83 6.49 -0.88 20.01
CA SER A 83 5.98 -1.59 18.84
C SER A 83 6.35 -3.06 18.84
N ARG A 84 5.57 -3.84 18.12
CA ARG A 84 5.84 -5.23 17.75
C ARG A 84 5.94 -5.34 16.23
N VAL A 85 6.87 -6.14 15.73
CA VAL A 85 7.05 -6.37 14.29
C VAL A 85 6.71 -7.82 13.99
N PHE A 86 5.88 -8.02 12.98
CA PHE A 86 5.46 -9.32 12.47
C PHE A 86 5.87 -9.45 11.00
N ILE A 87 5.88 -10.67 10.50
CA ILE A 87 6.01 -10.96 9.07
C ILE A 87 4.65 -11.44 8.57
N GLY A 88 4.23 -10.93 7.42
CA GLY A 88 3.00 -11.33 6.77
C GLY A 88 3.14 -11.36 5.26
N GLU A 89 2.09 -11.85 4.64
CA GLU A 89 1.87 -11.80 3.20
C GLU A 89 0.73 -10.81 2.95
N TRP A 90 0.94 -9.89 2.01
CA TRP A 90 -0.13 -9.06 1.48
C TRP A 90 -0.51 -9.59 0.11
N LYS A 91 -1.81 -9.86 -0.10
CA LYS A 91 -2.36 -10.12 -1.43
C LYS A 91 -2.82 -8.79 -2.05
N PRO A 92 -2.15 -8.30 -3.11
CA PRO A 92 -2.63 -7.14 -3.85
C PRO A 92 -4.02 -7.42 -4.42
N LEU A 93 -4.85 -6.39 -4.51
CA LEU A 93 -6.19 -6.53 -5.06
C LEU A 93 -6.10 -6.80 -6.56
N GLU A 94 -6.81 -7.83 -7.03
CA GLU A 94 -6.99 -8.08 -8.46
C GLU A 94 -7.81 -6.92 -9.05
N GLN A 95 -7.29 -6.30 -10.10
CA GLN A 95 -7.97 -5.22 -10.80
C GLN A 95 -8.35 -5.66 -12.22
N GLY A 96 -9.66 -5.70 -12.48
CA GLY A 96 -10.28 -5.97 -13.79
C GLY A 96 -10.96 -7.34 -13.91
N ASP A 97 -11.87 -7.48 -14.89
CA ASP A 97 -12.67 -8.69 -15.17
C ASP A 97 -11.89 -9.85 -15.80
N GLU A 98 -10.57 -9.71 -15.96
CA GLU A 98 -9.73 -10.76 -16.52
C GLU A 98 -9.39 -11.78 -15.44
N VAL A 99 -9.84 -13.02 -15.65
CA VAL A 99 -9.46 -14.21 -14.88
C VAL A 99 -7.94 -14.33 -14.90
N VAL A 100 -7.29 -13.88 -13.83
CA VAL A 100 -5.87 -14.16 -13.58
C VAL A 100 -5.81 -15.60 -13.10
N ASP A 101 -5.02 -16.45 -13.75
CA ASP A 101 -4.73 -17.79 -13.20
C ASP A 101 -4.18 -17.58 -11.79
N ASP A 102 -4.76 -18.24 -10.77
CA ASP A 102 -4.36 -18.13 -9.36
C ASP A 102 -2.84 -18.34 -9.17
N LYS A 103 -2.18 -19.01 -10.13
CA LYS A 103 -0.72 -19.23 -10.19
C LYS A 103 0.11 -17.97 -10.49
N GLU A 104 -0.48 -16.88 -10.97
CA GLU A 104 0.21 -15.60 -11.23
C GLU A 104 0.06 -14.58 -10.09
N LEU A 105 -0.69 -14.89 -9.04
CA LEU A 105 -0.84 -14.01 -7.90
C LEU A 105 0.44 -13.97 -7.06
N ILE A 106 1.13 -12.83 -7.13
CA ILE A 106 2.34 -12.58 -6.36
C ILE A 106 1.92 -12.08 -4.98
N TYR A 107 1.92 -12.96 -3.99
CA TYR A 107 1.92 -12.54 -2.59
C TYR A 107 3.18 -11.71 -2.34
N ILE A 108 3.01 -10.56 -1.70
CA ILE A 108 4.12 -9.70 -1.31
C ILE A 108 4.45 -10.01 0.14
N ASP A 109 5.68 -10.46 0.39
CA ASP A 109 6.22 -10.55 1.74
C ASP A 109 6.35 -9.14 2.34
N ILE A 110 5.75 -8.94 3.50
CA ILE A 110 5.75 -7.65 4.21
C ILE A 110 6.22 -7.80 5.66
N ALA A 111 6.77 -6.70 6.18
CA ALA A 111 6.97 -6.50 7.60
C ALA A 111 5.84 -5.62 8.14
N LEU A 112 5.04 -6.16 9.07
CA LEU A 112 3.98 -5.41 9.73
C LEU A 112 4.46 -4.90 11.10
N LYS A 113 4.60 -3.58 11.24
CA LYS A 113 4.93 -2.94 12.51
C LYS A 113 3.66 -2.44 13.20
N VAL A 114 3.25 -3.14 14.26
CA VAL A 114 2.11 -2.75 15.10
C VAL A 114 2.60 -1.87 16.24
N LEU A 115 2.10 -0.65 16.31
CA LEU A 115 2.41 0.27 17.40
C LEU A 115 1.61 -0.16 18.65
N LYS A 116 2.28 -0.27 19.79
CA LYS A 116 1.58 -0.39 21.09
C LYS A 116 0.91 0.96 21.35
N GLU A 117 -0.26 0.98 21.99
CA GLU A 117 -0.87 2.25 22.42
C GLU A 117 0.07 3.02 23.34
N SER A 118 0.91 3.86 22.74
CA SER A 118 1.67 4.86 23.44
C SER A 118 0.70 6.00 23.65
N LYS A 119 0.55 6.47 24.90
CA LYS A 119 0.05 7.82 25.17
C LYS A 119 0.66 8.76 24.14
N ASN A 120 -0.21 9.27 23.28
CA ASN A 120 0.08 9.94 22.01
C ASN A 120 1.45 10.65 21.99
N LEU A 121 2.36 10.18 21.14
CA LEU A 121 3.45 11.00 20.61
C LEU A 121 2.93 12.06 19.60
N GLY A 122 1.61 12.26 19.54
CA GLY A 122 0.89 13.11 18.59
C GLY A 122 0.06 14.24 19.18
N SER A 123 0.11 14.52 20.50
CA SER A 123 -0.51 15.77 21.00
C SER A 123 0.22 17.03 20.51
N GLU A 124 1.40 16.87 19.92
CA GLU A 124 2.20 17.93 19.31
C GLU A 124 1.97 18.08 17.79
N CYS A 125 1.36 17.08 17.15
CA CYS A 125 1.05 17.08 15.72
C CYS A 125 -0.40 17.51 15.41
N LEU A 126 -1.16 17.90 16.44
CA LEU A 126 -2.55 18.38 16.35
C LEU A 126 -2.68 19.82 16.89
N LYS A 127 -1.78 20.72 16.52
CA LYS A 127 -1.93 22.16 16.77
C LYS A 127 -2.37 22.90 15.53
#